data_AF-A0A926GAJ1-F1
#
_entry.id   AF-A0A926GAJ1-F1
#
_cell.length_a   1.000
_cell.length_b   1.000
_cell.length_c   1.000
_cell.angle_alpha   90.00
_cell.angle_beta   90.00
_cell.angle_gamma   90.00
#
_symmetry.space_group_name_H-M   'P 1'
#
loop_
_entity.id
_entity.type
_entity.pdbx_description
1 polymer ?
#
loop_
_entity_poly.entity_id
_entity_poly.type
_entity_poly.pdbx_seq_one_letter_code
_entity_poly.pdbx_strand_id
1 'polypeptide(L)'
;MIKTAVRGVVVTALTTTLALLPSLAHAEGKDKDNDIERVELTGITWFDTSPKSIDEGDSWTTRVQLYTPQKTKTKKKRLRYAGDGQSDCSAVRADDDRVTAQCTRVLRLKNGTLTLSDMIAYKRGERVTAKTAIIGGTGHYRS
;
A
#
# COMPACT_ATOMS: atom_id res chain seq x y z
N MET A 1 -32.70 -17.18 -20.13
CA MET A 1 -31.82 -18.26 -20.61
C MET A 1 -30.46 -17.63 -20.86
N ILE A 2 -29.31 -17.99 -20.28
CA ILE A 2 -28.86 -19.07 -19.39
C ILE A 2 -27.89 -18.42 -18.39
N LYS A 3 -28.03 -18.72 -17.09
CA LYS A 3 -27.01 -18.46 -16.07
C LYS A 3 -25.97 -19.55 -16.18
N THR A 4 -24.71 -19.22 -16.42
CA THR A 4 -23.62 -20.22 -16.36
C THR A 4 -22.75 -19.92 -15.15
N ALA A 5 -23.06 -20.60 -14.05
CA ALA A 5 -22.17 -20.73 -12.91
C ALA A 5 -21.05 -21.71 -13.30
N VAL A 6 -19.79 -21.27 -13.26
CA VAL A 6 -18.64 -22.17 -13.38
C VAL A 6 -18.32 -22.71 -11.99
N ARG A 7 -18.52 -24.03 -11.84
CA ARG A 7 -18.23 -24.82 -10.65
C ARG A 7 -16.73 -25.06 -10.53
N GLY A 8 -16.17 -24.67 -9.39
CA GLY A 8 -15.28 -25.46 -8.52
C GLY A 8 -14.00 -26.08 -9.08
N VAL A 9 -12.87 -25.70 -8.49
CA VAL A 9 -11.82 -26.66 -8.12
C VAL A 9 -11.54 -26.46 -6.63
N VAL A 10 -11.92 -27.46 -5.85
CA VAL A 10 -11.52 -27.61 -4.44
C VAL A 10 -10.13 -28.23 -4.46
N VAL A 11 -9.12 -27.51 -3.98
CA VAL A 11 -7.83 -28.12 -3.64
C VAL A 11 -7.90 -28.51 -2.17
N THR A 12 -7.85 -29.82 -1.94
CA THR A 12 -7.86 -30.47 -0.62
C THR A 12 -6.75 -29.90 0.27
N ALA A 13 -7.16 -29.42 1.44
CA ALA A 13 -6.30 -28.88 2.47
C ALA A 13 -5.28 -29.91 2.96
N LEU A 14 -4.01 -29.50 3.05
CA LEU A 14 -2.97 -30.20 3.77
C LEU A 14 -3.20 -29.97 5.28
N THR A 15 -3.60 -31.01 5.99
CA THR A 15 -3.80 -30.99 7.44
C THR A 15 -2.46 -31.03 8.16
N THR A 16 -1.93 -29.86 8.54
CA THR A 16 -0.91 -29.75 9.57
C THR A 16 -1.57 -29.36 10.89
N THR A 17 -1.67 -30.34 11.78
CA THR A 17 -2.04 -30.15 13.18
C THR A 17 -0.90 -29.43 13.91
N LEU A 18 -1.05 -28.14 14.18
CA LEU A 18 -0.33 -27.47 15.26
C LEU A 18 -1.32 -27.03 16.34
N ALA A 19 -0.96 -27.36 17.57
CA ALA A 19 -1.78 -27.33 18.76
C ALA A 19 -2.08 -25.91 19.28
N LEU A 20 -3.33 -25.73 19.74
CA LEU A 20 -3.77 -24.99 20.92
C LEU A 20 -3.07 -23.66 21.25
N LEU A 21 -3.58 -22.58 20.67
CA LEU A 21 -3.69 -21.27 21.33
C LEU A 21 -5.13 -20.77 21.14
N PRO A 22 -5.80 -20.22 22.18
CA PRO A 22 -7.12 -19.65 22.03
C PRO A 22 -6.98 -18.25 21.40
N SER A 23 -6.72 -18.19 20.10
CA SER A 23 -7.03 -16.96 19.36
C SER A 23 -8.53 -17.00 19.07
N LEU A 24 -9.27 -16.05 19.65
CA LEU A 24 -10.62 -15.70 19.22
C LEU A 24 -10.53 -15.22 17.76
N ALA A 25 -10.46 -16.15 16.82
CA ALA A 25 -10.57 -15.91 15.40
C ALA A 25 -12.04 -15.62 15.07
N HIS A 26 -12.49 -14.40 15.36
CA HIS A 26 -13.67 -13.85 14.70
C HIS A 26 -13.22 -13.23 13.38
N ALA A 27 -13.03 -14.07 12.38
CA ALA A 27 -12.86 -13.64 11.00
C ALA A 27 -13.90 -14.33 10.11
N GLU A 28 -15.17 -14.19 10.48
CA GLU A 28 -16.30 -14.36 9.57
C GLU A 28 -17.22 -13.14 9.72
N GLY A 29 -16.75 -12.00 9.21
CA GLY A 29 -17.61 -10.86 8.93
C GLY A 29 -18.08 -10.96 7.49
N LYS A 30 -19.37 -11.24 7.29
CA LYS A 30 -20.06 -10.99 6.01
C LYS A 30 -19.81 -9.54 5.61
N ASP A 31 -19.05 -9.32 4.54
CA ASP A 31 -18.82 -8.01 3.93
C ASP A 31 -20.15 -7.31 3.66
N LYS A 32 -20.53 -6.39 4.55
CA LYS A 32 -21.37 -5.27 4.18
C LYS A 32 -20.40 -4.25 3.59
N ASP A 33 -20.63 -3.85 2.35
CA ASP A 33 -19.90 -2.81 1.58
C ASP A 33 -19.79 -1.42 2.27
N ASN A 34 -20.13 -1.30 3.55
CA ASN A 34 -20.18 -0.06 4.32
C ASN A 34 -18.95 0.18 5.23
N ASP A 35 -17.97 -0.72 5.28
CA ASP A 35 -16.79 -0.60 6.16
C ASP A 35 -15.54 -0.05 5.44
N ILE A 36 -15.70 0.50 4.22
CA ILE A 36 -14.58 1.07 3.44
C ILE A 36 -14.22 2.47 3.96
N GLU A 37 -13.11 2.58 4.69
CA GLU A 37 -12.52 3.87 5.03
C GLU A 37 -11.72 4.45 3.84
N ARG A 38 -11.96 5.73 3.52
CA ARG A 38 -11.20 6.45 2.49
C ARG A 38 -10.28 7.48 3.12
N VAL A 39 -8.98 7.31 2.89
CA VAL A 39 -7.95 8.26 3.30
C VAL A 39 -7.30 8.90 2.06
N GLU A 40 -7.23 10.23 2.01
CA GLU A 40 -6.51 10.97 0.97
C GLU A 40 -5.26 11.64 1.57
N LEU A 41 -4.09 11.23 1.08
CA LEU A 41 -2.79 11.72 1.53
C LEU A 41 -2.02 12.34 0.37
N THR A 42 -1.34 13.44 0.65
CA THR A 42 -0.32 14.04 -0.21
C THR A 42 1.04 13.81 0.42
N GLY A 43 1.92 13.07 -0.25
CA GLY A 43 3.31 12.89 0.17
C GLY A 43 4.22 13.93 -0.46
N ILE A 44 5.10 14.53 0.35
CA ILE A 44 6.19 15.38 -0.11
C ILE A 44 7.50 14.69 0.25
N THR A 45 8.33 14.36 -0.74
CA THR A 45 9.65 13.77 -0.54
C THR A 45 10.54 14.73 0.22
N TRP A 46 11.13 14.28 1.32
CA TRP A 46 12.13 15.05 2.08
C TRP A 46 13.52 14.41 2.05
N PHE A 47 13.60 13.13 1.71
CA PHE A 47 14.85 12.40 1.52
C PHE A 47 14.63 11.28 0.49
N ASP A 48 15.58 11.11 -0.42
CA ASP A 48 15.54 10.05 -1.42
C ASP A 48 16.97 9.60 -1.75
N THR A 49 17.22 8.29 -1.71
CA THR A 49 18.51 7.70 -2.08
C THR A 49 18.49 7.10 -3.48
N SER A 50 17.45 7.36 -4.27
CA SER A 50 17.36 6.82 -5.63
C SER A 50 18.60 7.18 -6.45
N PRO A 51 19.24 6.20 -7.13
CA PRO A 51 20.41 6.46 -7.93
C PRO A 51 20.02 7.25 -9.18
N LYS A 52 20.98 7.99 -9.77
CA LYS A 52 20.74 8.79 -10.99
C LYS A 52 20.35 7.93 -12.19
N SER A 53 20.92 6.73 -12.27
CA SER A 53 20.51 5.65 -13.17
C SER A 53 20.10 4.48 -12.29
N ILE A 54 18.97 3.85 -12.60
CA ILE A 54 18.48 2.66 -11.90
C ILE A 54 18.77 1.46 -12.78
N ASP A 55 19.58 0.53 -12.28
CA ASP A 55 19.86 -0.75 -12.89
C ASP A 55 19.12 -1.88 -12.17
N GLU A 56 19.05 -3.07 -12.77
CA GLU A 56 18.43 -4.22 -12.14
C GLU A 56 19.16 -4.60 -10.83
N GLY A 57 18.38 -4.84 -9.77
CA GLY A 57 18.91 -5.15 -8.45
C GLY A 57 19.24 -3.93 -7.58
N ASP A 58 19.22 -2.71 -8.13
CA ASP A 58 19.39 -1.50 -7.34
C ASP A 58 18.30 -1.37 -6.27
N SER A 59 18.67 -0.78 -5.13
CA SER A 59 17.74 -0.52 -4.03
C SER A 59 17.84 0.91 -3.55
N TRP A 60 16.71 1.45 -3.10
CA TRP A 60 16.66 2.81 -2.59
C TRP A 60 15.59 2.98 -1.52
N THR A 61 15.82 3.98 -0.68
CA THR A 61 14.88 4.42 0.34
C THR A 61 14.44 5.84 0.05
N THR A 62 13.12 6.04 0.05
CA THR A 62 12.51 7.36 -0.02
C THR A 62 11.75 7.62 1.27
N ARG A 63 11.95 8.80 1.86
CA ARG A 63 11.17 9.27 3.01
C ARG A 63 10.31 10.46 2.62
N VAL A 64 9.05 10.44 3.08
CA VAL A 64 8.03 11.42 2.74
C VAL A 64 7.39 12.02 3.99
N GLN A 65 7.03 13.30 3.92
CA GLN A 65 6.10 13.92 4.86
C GLN A 65 4.69 13.84 4.28
N LEU A 66 3.72 13.42 5.08
CA LEU A 66 2.34 13.15 4.66
C LEU A 66 1.41 14.26 5.13
N TYR A 67 0.53 14.69 4.24
CA TYR A 67 -0.43 15.75 4.49
C TYR A 67 -1.83 15.35 4.05
N THR A 68 -2.84 15.86 4.77
CA THR A 68 -4.24 15.78 4.35
C THR A 68 -4.67 17.10 3.74
N PRO A 69 -5.45 17.09 2.64
CA PRO A 69 -6.05 18.29 2.10
C PRO A 69 -7.16 18.79 3.03
N GLN A 70 -7.08 20.05 3.43
CA GLN A 70 -8.13 20.74 4.17
C GLN A 70 -8.78 21.80 3.26
N LYS A 71 -10.12 21.75 3.20
CA LYS A 71 -10.91 22.84 2.60
C LYS A 71 -11.00 23.97 3.63
N THR A 72 -10.47 25.14 3.31
CA THR A 72 -10.72 26.34 4.10
C THR A 72 -12.07 26.95 3.72
N LYS A 73 -12.62 27.81 4.61
CA LYS A 73 -13.81 28.63 4.30
C LYS A 73 -13.66 29.45 3.01
N THR A 74 -12.43 29.77 2.63
CA THR A 74 -12.06 30.52 1.43
C THR A 74 -11.84 29.65 0.18
N LYS A 75 -12.22 28.36 0.20
CA LYS A 75 -11.99 27.38 -0.88
C LYS A 75 -10.51 27.19 -1.28
N LYS A 76 -9.56 27.73 -0.52
CA LYS A 76 -8.13 27.47 -0.72
C LYS A 76 -7.80 26.10 -0.15
N LYS A 77 -7.07 25.27 -0.91
CA LYS A 77 -6.55 23.99 -0.41
C LYS A 77 -5.39 24.30 0.53
N ARG A 78 -5.51 23.91 1.80
CA ARG A 78 -4.41 23.95 2.77
C ARG A 78 -3.99 22.52 3.09
N LEU A 79 -2.70 22.26 3.14
CA LEU A 79 -2.17 20.98 3.58
C LEU A 79 -2.00 20.99 5.10
N ARG A 80 -2.49 19.95 5.79
CA ARG A 80 -2.26 19.74 7.22
C ARG A 80 -1.41 18.49 7.41
N TYR A 81 -0.32 18.64 8.16
CA TYR A 81 0.58 17.53 8.47
C TYR A 81 -0.18 16.39 9.18
N ALA A 82 -0.09 15.21 8.57
CA ALA A 82 -0.80 13.99 8.96
C ALA A 82 0.14 12.90 9.48
N GLY A 83 1.43 12.98 9.17
CA GLY A 83 2.43 11.99 9.57
C GLY A 83 3.61 11.96 8.59
N ASP A 84 4.36 10.86 8.62
CA ASP A 84 5.48 10.62 7.72
C ASP A 84 5.43 9.20 7.14
N GLY A 85 6.22 8.95 6.12
CA GLY A 85 6.32 7.63 5.51
C GLY A 85 7.74 7.30 5.07
N GLN A 86 8.00 6.01 4.96
CA GLN A 86 9.21 5.46 4.36
C GLN A 86 8.79 4.46 3.29
N SER A 87 9.50 4.46 2.17
CA SER A 87 9.38 3.50 1.07
C SER A 87 10.75 2.90 0.85
N ASP A 88 10.84 1.58 0.91
CA ASP A 88 12.03 0.82 0.54
C ASP A 88 11.69 0.07 -0.74
N CYS A 89 12.47 0.31 -1.79
CA CYS A 89 12.23 -0.22 -3.12
C CYS A 89 13.46 -0.95 -3.66
N SER A 90 13.22 -1.92 -4.54
CA SER A 90 14.25 -2.59 -5.30
C SER A 90 13.81 -2.76 -6.76
N ALA A 91 14.70 -2.47 -7.70
CA ALA A 91 14.47 -2.67 -9.12
C ALA A 91 14.49 -4.17 -9.44
N VAL A 92 13.35 -4.68 -9.91
CA VAL A 92 13.19 -6.06 -10.38
C VAL A 92 13.56 -6.16 -11.86
N ARG A 93 13.30 -5.08 -12.62
CA ARG A 93 13.65 -4.96 -14.03
C ARG A 93 13.93 -3.50 -14.37
N ALA A 94 14.97 -3.23 -15.17
CA ALA A 94 15.33 -1.90 -15.62
C ALA A 94 15.73 -1.96 -17.10
N ASP A 95 14.85 -1.42 -17.94
CA ASP A 95 15.11 -1.14 -19.35
C ASP A 95 15.44 0.37 -19.50
N ASP A 96 15.88 0.83 -20.68
CA ASP A 96 16.37 2.21 -20.90
C ASP A 96 15.43 3.31 -20.36
N ASP A 97 14.12 3.21 -20.64
CA ASP A 97 13.11 4.18 -20.25
C ASP A 97 12.14 3.69 -19.16
N ARG A 98 12.16 2.39 -18.84
CA ARG A 98 11.16 1.74 -18.00
C ARG A 98 11.78 0.98 -16.83
N VAL A 99 11.27 1.21 -15.64
CA VAL A 99 11.67 0.52 -14.41
C VAL A 99 10.48 -0.21 -13.84
N THR A 100 10.68 -1.46 -13.44
CA THR A 100 9.76 -2.21 -12.58
C THR A 100 10.40 -2.38 -11.22
N ALA A 101 9.78 -1.82 -10.18
CA ALA A 101 10.29 -1.86 -8.81
C ALA A 101 9.31 -2.57 -7.89
N GLN A 102 9.82 -3.41 -6.99
CA GLN A 102 9.07 -3.90 -5.85
C GLN A 102 9.31 -2.95 -4.68
N CYS A 103 8.24 -2.48 -4.04
CA CYS A 103 8.33 -1.54 -2.94
C CYS A 103 7.52 -2.00 -1.74
N THR A 104 8.07 -1.77 -0.55
CA THR A 104 7.34 -1.81 0.70
C THR A 104 7.33 -0.43 1.31
N ARG A 105 6.17 0.06 1.74
CA ARG A 105 6.05 1.38 2.38
C ARG A 105 5.39 1.25 3.73
N VAL A 106 5.85 2.06 4.66
CA VAL A 106 5.22 2.22 5.98
C VAL A 106 4.83 3.67 6.12
N LEU A 107 3.53 3.91 6.29
CA LEU A 107 2.96 5.23 6.59
C LEU A 107 2.68 5.29 8.09
N ARG A 108 3.29 6.25 8.77
CA ARG A 108 3.10 6.54 10.19
C ARG A 108 2.24 7.78 10.33
N LEU A 109 0.94 7.58 10.51
CA LEU A 109 -0.04 8.64 10.68
C LEU A 109 -0.28 8.90 12.16
N LYS A 110 -0.82 10.07 12.49
CA LYS A 110 -1.12 10.44 13.90
C LYS A 110 -2.04 9.43 14.61
N ASN A 111 -2.93 8.78 13.88
CA ASN A 111 -3.92 7.87 14.42
C ASN A 111 -3.56 6.39 14.19
N GLY A 112 -2.42 6.06 13.61
CA GLY A 112 -2.07 4.66 13.36
C GLY A 112 -1.04 4.46 12.24
N THR A 113 -0.78 3.20 11.92
CA THR A 113 0.17 2.84 10.86
C THR A 113 -0.49 2.04 9.75
N LEU A 114 -0.03 2.24 8.52
CA LEU A 114 -0.41 1.48 7.33
C LEU A 114 0.85 0.94 6.66
N THR A 115 0.80 -0.31 6.21
CA THR A 115 1.85 -0.92 5.40
C THR A 115 1.33 -1.12 3.99
N LEU A 116 2.11 -0.71 3.00
CA LEU A 116 1.81 -0.85 1.59
C LEU A 116 2.83 -1.77 0.95
N SER A 117 2.39 -2.66 0.07
CA SER A 117 3.27 -3.52 -0.72
C SER A 117 2.80 -3.57 -2.17
N ASP A 118 3.69 -3.24 -3.10
CA ASP A 118 3.39 -3.26 -4.53
C ASP A 118 4.60 -3.55 -5.41
N MET A 119 4.27 -3.92 -6.65
CA MET A 119 5.20 -3.95 -7.77
C MET A 119 4.73 -2.90 -8.78
N ILE A 120 5.56 -1.91 -9.06
CA ILE A 120 5.22 -0.74 -9.87
C ILE A 120 6.10 -0.73 -11.12
N ALA A 121 5.48 -0.74 -12.29
CA ALA A 121 6.15 -0.45 -13.56
C ALA A 121 5.90 1.01 -13.94
N TYR A 122 6.96 1.75 -14.26
CA TYR A 122 6.86 3.16 -14.64
C TYR A 122 7.90 3.56 -15.67
N LYS A 123 7.55 4.60 -16.44
CA LYS A 123 8.49 5.32 -17.30
C LYS A 123 9.17 6.44 -16.53
N ARG A 124 10.48 6.60 -16.73
CA ARG A 124 11.26 7.65 -16.06
C ARG A 124 10.69 9.03 -16.43
N GLY A 125 10.46 9.88 -15.43
CA GLY A 125 9.94 11.25 -15.61
C GLY A 125 8.43 11.36 -15.83
N GLU A 126 7.69 10.26 -15.96
CA GLU A 126 6.24 10.27 -16.10
C GLU A 126 5.52 10.15 -14.75
N ARG A 127 4.27 10.65 -14.70
CA ARG A 127 3.42 10.44 -13.53
C ARG A 127 2.97 8.98 -13.47
N VAL A 128 3.07 8.40 -12.29
CA VAL A 128 2.74 6.99 -12.05
C VAL A 128 1.48 6.91 -11.20
N THR A 129 0.58 6.01 -11.59
CA THR A 129 -0.52 5.56 -10.73
C THR A 129 -0.44 4.05 -10.64
N ALA A 130 -0.41 3.53 -9.41
CA ALA A 130 -0.35 2.10 -9.15
C ALA A 130 -1.48 1.71 -8.20
N LYS A 131 -1.92 0.45 -8.31
CA LYS A 131 -2.77 -0.18 -7.31
C LYS A 131 -1.86 -0.94 -6.34
N THR A 132 -2.06 -0.70 -5.06
CA THR A 132 -1.15 -1.18 -4.01
C THR A 132 -1.95 -1.98 -2.99
N ALA A 133 -1.39 -3.10 -2.52
CA ALA A 133 -1.96 -3.80 -1.38
C ALA A 133 -1.70 -2.96 -0.13
N ILE A 134 -2.74 -2.74 0.68
CA ILE A 134 -2.67 -1.95 1.92
C ILE A 134 -3.07 -2.87 3.07
N ILE A 135 -2.24 -2.90 4.11
CA ILE A 135 -2.47 -3.66 5.33
C ILE A 135 -2.54 -2.67 6.49
N GLY A 136 -3.58 -2.83 7.30
CA GLY A 136 -3.74 -2.12 8.55
C GLY A 136 -2.67 -2.54 9.56
N GLY A 137 -2.03 -1.57 10.22
CA GLY A 137 -1.02 -1.84 11.24
C GLY A 137 -1.56 -1.62 12.64
N THR A 138 -1.46 -0.37 13.11
CA THR A 138 -1.77 0.00 14.50
C THR A 138 -2.79 1.14 14.59
N GLY A 139 -3.29 1.40 15.79
CA GLY A 139 -4.19 2.50 16.07
C GLY A 139 -5.55 2.33 15.41
N HIS A 140 -6.05 3.39 14.78
CA HIS A 140 -7.31 3.42 14.04
C HIS A 140 -7.35 2.39 12.91
N TYR A 141 -6.20 2.12 12.28
CA TYR A 141 -6.08 1.19 11.16
C TYR A 141 -5.68 -0.20 11.61
N ARG A 142 -5.99 -0.61 12.83
CA ARG A 142 -5.70 -1.97 13.28
C ARG A 142 -6.66 -2.94 12.60
N SER A 143 -6.12 -3.82 11.74
CA SER A 143 -6.84 -4.95 11.14
C SER A 143 -6.58 -6.25 11.89
#